data_AF-A0A6P6UJ83-F1
#
_entry.id   AF-A0A6P6UJ83-F1
#
_cell.length_a   1.000
_cell.length_b   1.000
_cell.length_c   1.000
_cell.angle_alpha   90.00
_cell.angle_beta   90.00
_cell.angle_gamma   90.00
#
_symmetry.space_group_name_H-M   'P 1'
#
loop_
_entity.id
_entity.type
_entity.pdbx_description
1 polymer ?
#
loop_
_entity_poly.entity_id
_entity_poly.type
_entity_poly.pdbx_seq_one_letter_code
_entity_poly.pdbx_strand_id
1 'polypeptide(L)'
;MPVISEYPDVFSEELGSLPPEREIAFKIDLVPGTTPISKTPYRMAPAELKELKVQLQDLLEWGFIHESELPWGAPVLFVKKKDGSLRLCIDYRGLNAANVIADALSRKDQLASSMVREWSLLEDVCEWKPRLEPKKVIFGNIEVKSTLLDRFKEGQVKDPMVQKWVKKVKKGELSNFNLGPDGILKFRNRVVIPRDEELKKEVLVESHRSRSVTAFRDP
;
A
#
# COMPACT_ATOMS: atom_id res chain seq x y z
N MET A 1 23.97 1.62 18.55
CA MET A 1 22.79 2.51 18.52
C MET A 1 21.90 2.14 19.70
N PRO A 2 21.58 3.06 20.62
CA PRO A 2 20.91 2.74 21.89
C PRO A 2 19.52 2.11 21.72
N VAL A 3 18.80 2.42 20.65
CA VAL A 3 17.46 1.85 20.35
C VAL A 3 17.50 0.34 20.08
N ILE A 4 18.59 -0.20 19.51
CA ILE A 4 18.68 -1.65 19.20
C ILE A 4 18.79 -2.47 20.50
N SER A 5 19.53 -1.95 21.48
CA SER A 5 19.67 -2.59 22.80
C SER A 5 18.41 -2.52 23.66
N GLU A 6 17.48 -1.62 23.35
CA GLU A 6 16.21 -1.47 24.09
C GLU A 6 15.13 -2.44 23.64
N TYR A 7 15.22 -3.00 22.42
CA TYR A 7 14.22 -3.91 21.83
C TYR A 7 14.87 -5.18 21.25
N PRO A 8 15.57 -5.98 22.07
CA PRO A 8 16.25 -7.20 21.60
C PRO A 8 15.27 -8.25 21.06
N ASP A 9 14.02 -8.23 21.53
CA ASP A 9 12.90 -9.07 21.09
C ASP A 9 12.41 -8.73 19.67
N VAL A 10 12.53 -7.47 19.26
CA VAL A 10 12.14 -7.00 17.91
C VAL A 10 13.30 -7.12 16.92
N PHE A 11 14.53 -6.89 17.39
CA PHE A 11 15.75 -6.86 16.58
C PHE A 11 16.66 -8.07 16.84
N SER A 12 16.08 -9.27 16.89
CA SER A 12 16.85 -10.52 16.97
C SER A 12 17.58 -10.82 15.65
N GLU A 13 18.80 -11.34 15.73
CA GLU A 13 19.59 -11.77 14.55
C GLU A 13 19.06 -13.09 13.94
N GLU A 14 18.36 -13.88 14.75
CA GLU A 14 17.72 -15.13 14.35
C GLU A 14 16.22 -14.87 14.06
N LEU A 15 15.68 -15.52 13.02
CA LEU A 15 14.23 -15.51 12.82
C LEU A 15 13.59 -16.30 13.96
N GLY A 16 12.83 -15.60 14.81
CA GLY A 16 12.00 -16.22 15.84
C GLY A 16 10.84 -17.03 15.26
N SER A 17 10.02 -17.61 16.14
CA SER A 17 8.80 -18.31 15.74
C SER A 17 7.81 -17.38 15.04
N LEU A 18 6.76 -17.96 14.42
CA LEU A 18 5.63 -17.20 13.91
C LEU A 18 5.14 -16.16 14.95
N PRO A 19 4.78 -14.94 14.50
CA PRO A 19 4.18 -13.95 15.38
C PRO A 19 2.86 -14.49 15.96
N PRO A 20 2.42 -13.97 17.11
CA PRO A 20 1.13 -14.35 17.69
C PRO A 20 0.00 -14.13 16.68
N GLU A 21 -1.00 -15.00 16.76
CA GLU A 21 -2.17 -14.95 15.89
C GLU A 21 -2.85 -13.58 15.98
N ARG A 22 -3.25 -13.03 14.83
CA ARG A 22 -3.90 -11.72 14.71
C ARG A 22 -5.31 -11.93 14.16
N GLU A 23 -6.25 -11.08 14.57
CA GLU A 23 -7.63 -11.09 14.06
C GLU A 23 -7.73 -10.91 12.54
N ILE A 24 -6.71 -10.33 11.92
CA ILE A 24 -6.65 -10.07 10.48
C ILE A 24 -5.89 -11.20 9.79
N ALA A 25 -6.62 -12.08 9.09
CA ALA A 25 -6.04 -13.11 8.24
C ALA A 25 -5.65 -12.55 6.86
N PHE A 26 -4.50 -12.97 6.35
CA PHE A 26 -4.09 -12.66 4.98
C PHE A 26 -4.79 -13.62 4.00
N LYS A 27 -5.78 -13.12 3.27
CA LYS A 27 -6.51 -13.90 2.25
C LYS A 27 -5.96 -13.60 0.85
N ILE A 28 -5.77 -14.65 0.07
CA ILE A 28 -5.45 -14.57 -1.36
C ILE A 28 -6.73 -14.83 -2.15
N ASP A 29 -7.29 -13.79 -2.75
CA ASP A 29 -8.47 -13.92 -3.61
C ASP A 29 -8.05 -14.36 -5.03
N LEU A 30 -8.66 -15.43 -5.50
CA LEU A 30 -8.42 -15.99 -6.82
C LEU A 30 -9.42 -15.44 -7.85
N VAL A 31 -8.99 -15.37 -9.10
CA VAL A 31 -9.89 -15.05 -10.22
C VAL A 31 -10.99 -16.13 -10.29
N PRO A 32 -12.28 -15.76 -10.37
CA PRO A 32 -13.37 -16.73 -10.44
C PRO A 32 -13.17 -17.75 -11.56
N GLY A 33 -13.42 -19.03 -11.27
CA GLY A 33 -13.25 -20.12 -12.24
C GLY A 33 -11.81 -20.63 -12.40
N THR A 34 -10.85 -20.12 -11.62
CA THR A 34 -9.47 -20.64 -11.66
C THR A 34 -9.39 -22.07 -11.16
N THR A 35 -8.81 -22.96 -11.96
CA THR A 35 -8.46 -24.32 -11.56
C THR A 35 -7.10 -24.37 -10.84
N PRO A 36 -6.86 -25.36 -9.96
CA PRO A 36 -5.58 -25.48 -9.28
C PRO A 36 -4.37 -25.50 -10.24
N ILE A 37 -3.34 -24.75 -9.88
CA ILE A 37 -2.08 -24.67 -10.64
C ILE A 37 -1.03 -25.47 -9.89
N SER A 38 -0.53 -26.54 -10.51
CA SER A 38 0.61 -27.30 -10.01
C SER A 38 1.64 -27.46 -11.12
N LYS A 39 2.82 -26.87 -10.93
CA LYS A 39 3.94 -26.98 -11.87
C LYS A 39 4.96 -28.00 -11.36
N THR A 40 5.55 -28.73 -12.30
CA THR A 40 6.63 -29.67 -12.01
C THR A 40 7.84 -28.94 -11.40
N PRO A 41 8.47 -29.49 -10.34
CA PRO A 41 9.70 -28.96 -9.79
C PRO A 41 10.81 -28.84 -10.84
N TYR A 42 11.66 -27.82 -10.72
CA TYR A 42 12.84 -27.70 -11.59
C TYR A 42 13.87 -28.79 -11.26
N ARG A 43 14.64 -29.20 -12.28
CA ARG A 43 15.76 -30.12 -12.09
C ARG A 43 16.85 -29.42 -11.30
N MET A 44 17.29 -30.04 -10.20
CA MET A 44 18.32 -29.54 -9.30
C MET A 44 19.53 -30.45 -9.27
N ALA A 45 20.71 -29.88 -9.06
CA ALA A 45 21.93 -30.64 -8.82
C ALA A 45 21.91 -31.29 -7.42
N PRO A 46 22.72 -32.35 -7.17
CA PRO A 46 22.74 -33.01 -5.85
C PRO A 46 23.04 -32.07 -4.68
N ALA A 47 23.90 -31.07 -4.88
CA ALA A 47 24.21 -30.06 -3.86
C ALA A 47 23.01 -29.15 -3.55
N GLU A 48 22.25 -28.75 -4.57
CA GLU A 48 21.04 -27.94 -4.42
C GLU A 48 19.92 -28.74 -3.74
N LEU A 49 19.77 -30.03 -4.06
CA LEU A 49 18.81 -30.90 -3.38
C LEU A 49 19.13 -31.07 -1.89
N LYS A 50 20.42 -31.19 -1.54
CA LYS A 50 20.86 -31.23 -0.15
C LYS A 50 20.49 -29.93 0.58
N GLU A 51 20.78 -28.79 -0.05
CA GLU A 51 20.46 -27.47 0.50
C GLU A 51 18.94 -27.27 0.65
N LEU A 52 18.15 -27.71 -0.33
CA LEU A 52 16.70 -27.64 -0.30
C LEU A 52 16.15 -28.35 0.94
N LYS A 53 16.66 -29.55 1.23
CA LYS A 53 16.21 -30.32 2.38
C LYS A 53 16.52 -29.61 3.70
N VAL A 54 17.69 -28.98 3.81
CA VAL A 54 18.09 -28.22 5.00
C VAL A 54 17.16 -27.02 5.19
N GLN A 55 17.02 -26.16 4.18
CA GLN A 55 16.19 -24.96 4.31
C GLN A 55 14.71 -25.28 4.54
N LEU A 56 14.16 -26.36 3.94
CA LEU A 56 12.79 -26.78 4.22
C LEU A 56 12.61 -27.27 5.66
N GLN A 57 13.59 -28.00 6.20
CA GLN A 57 13.57 -28.46 7.59
C GLN A 57 13.58 -27.27 8.55
N ASP A 58 14.45 -26.28 8.32
CA ASP A 58 14.50 -25.06 9.14
C ASP A 58 13.15 -24.32 9.11
N LEU A 59 12.54 -24.17 7.92
CA LEU A 59 11.24 -23.52 7.77
C LEU A 59 10.09 -24.28 8.47
N LEU A 60 10.15 -25.62 8.50
CA LEU A 60 9.20 -26.46 9.24
C LEU A 60 9.38 -26.30 10.75
N GLU A 61 10.63 -26.31 11.23
CA GLU A 61 10.96 -26.15 12.65
C GLU A 61 10.59 -24.77 13.18
N TRP A 62 10.76 -23.72 12.38
CA TRP A 62 10.30 -22.36 12.71
C TRP A 62 8.78 -22.19 12.60
N GLY A 63 8.09 -23.17 12.01
CA GLY A 63 6.64 -23.15 11.82
C GLY A 63 6.16 -22.23 10.70
N PHE A 64 7.05 -21.74 9.82
CA PHE A 64 6.65 -20.89 8.69
C PHE A 64 5.93 -21.66 7.59
N ILE A 65 6.17 -22.97 7.50
CA ILE A 65 5.49 -23.86 6.56
C ILE A 65 5.00 -25.12 7.28
N HIS A 66 4.07 -25.83 6.66
CA HIS A 66 3.59 -27.14 7.09
C HIS A 66 3.32 -27.99 5.85
N GLU A 67 3.26 -29.31 6.03
CA GLU A 67 2.87 -30.22 4.96
C GLU A 67 1.42 -29.97 4.53
N SER A 68 1.17 -29.99 3.23
CA SER A 68 -0.14 -29.68 2.65
C SER A 68 -0.45 -30.62 1.50
N GLU A 69 -1.70 -31.08 1.41
CA GLU A 69 -2.21 -31.95 0.33
C GLU A 69 -3.04 -31.16 -0.71
N LEU A 70 -2.82 -29.85 -0.80
CA LEU A 70 -3.55 -29.00 -1.74
C LEU A 70 -3.14 -29.30 -3.19
N PRO A 71 -4.07 -29.24 -4.17
CA PRO A 71 -3.77 -29.44 -5.58
C PRO A 71 -2.97 -28.28 -6.22
N TRP A 72 -2.44 -27.37 -5.39
CA TRP A 72 -1.69 -26.19 -5.78
C TRP A 72 -0.21 -26.41 -5.51
N GLY A 73 0.64 -26.05 -6.47
CA GLY A 73 2.08 -26.26 -6.36
C GLY A 73 2.86 -25.26 -7.20
N ALA A 74 3.87 -24.66 -6.58
CA ALA A 74 4.85 -23.81 -7.25
C ALA A 74 6.25 -24.44 -7.15
N PRO A 75 7.06 -24.38 -8.22
CA PRO A 75 8.39 -24.95 -8.20
C PRO A 75 9.33 -24.02 -7.43
N VAL A 76 10.32 -24.62 -6.77
CA VAL A 76 11.38 -23.92 -6.06
C VAL A 76 12.61 -23.79 -6.97
N LEU A 77 13.30 -22.66 -6.88
CA LEU A 77 14.60 -22.43 -7.49
C LEU A 77 15.57 -21.79 -6.48
N PHE A 78 16.86 -21.94 -6.73
CA PHE A 78 17.89 -21.26 -5.95
C PHE A 78 18.48 -20.07 -6.69
N VAL A 79 18.72 -19.00 -5.93
CA VAL A 79 19.47 -17.84 -6.39
C VAL A 79 20.74 -17.72 -5.55
N LYS A 80 21.90 -17.61 -6.20
CA LYS A 80 23.17 -17.37 -5.51
C LYS A 80 23.21 -15.94 -4.99
N LYS A 81 23.44 -15.78 -3.69
CA LYS A 81 23.75 -14.50 -3.06
C LYS A 81 25.19 -14.09 -3.34
N LYS A 82 25.52 -12.83 -3.03
CA LYS A 82 26.88 -12.28 -3.20
C LYS A 82 27.95 -13.02 -2.38
N ASP A 83 27.56 -13.58 -1.23
CA ASP A 83 28.43 -14.36 -0.34
C ASP A 83 28.62 -15.82 -0.81
N GLY A 84 28.00 -16.22 -1.94
CA GLY A 84 28.05 -17.58 -2.46
C GLY A 84 26.98 -18.52 -1.90
N SER A 85 26.23 -18.12 -0.87
CA SER A 85 25.14 -18.92 -0.32
C SER A 85 23.94 -18.99 -1.27
N LEU A 86 23.14 -20.06 -1.16
CA LEU A 86 21.94 -20.25 -1.96
C LEU A 86 20.71 -19.72 -1.21
N ARG A 87 19.89 -18.92 -1.89
CA ARG A 87 18.59 -18.46 -1.39
C ARG A 87 17.46 -19.25 -2.05
N LEU A 88 16.69 -19.98 -1.25
CA LEU A 88 15.46 -20.62 -1.71
C LEU A 88 14.46 -19.56 -2.17
N CYS A 89 13.94 -19.72 -3.39
CA CYS A 89 12.95 -18.83 -4.00
C CYS A 89 11.83 -19.67 -4.60
N ILE A 90 10.58 -19.37 -4.25
CA ILE A 90 9.40 -20.02 -4.82
C ILE A 90 8.96 -19.24 -6.05
N ASP A 91 8.78 -19.92 -7.19
CA ASP A 91 8.32 -19.30 -8.43
C ASP A 91 6.80 -19.10 -8.42
N TYR A 92 6.37 -18.04 -7.74
CA TYR A 92 4.96 -17.66 -7.64
C TYR A 92 4.36 -17.13 -8.94
N ARG A 93 5.10 -17.03 -10.06
CA ARG A 93 4.56 -16.40 -11.29
C ARG A 93 3.26 -17.06 -11.77
N GLY A 94 3.18 -18.40 -11.69
CA GLY A 94 1.95 -19.13 -12.02
C GLY A 94 0.80 -18.82 -11.07
N LEU A 95 1.07 -18.79 -9.77
CA LEU A 95 0.06 -18.51 -8.73
C LEU A 95 -0.37 -17.04 -8.74
N ASN A 96 0.54 -16.11 -9.04
CA ASN A 96 0.26 -14.68 -9.11
C ASN A 96 -0.68 -14.34 -10.28
N ALA A 97 -0.63 -15.08 -11.39
CA ALA A 97 -1.59 -14.93 -12.48
C ALA A 97 -3.02 -15.33 -12.09
N ALA A 98 -3.17 -16.20 -11.09
CA ALA A 98 -4.46 -16.61 -10.54
C ALA A 98 -4.98 -15.66 -9.47
N ASN A 99 -4.13 -14.83 -8.86
CA ASN A 99 -4.50 -13.91 -7.78
C ASN A 99 -5.02 -12.60 -8.37
N VAL A 100 -6.25 -12.20 -8.00
CA VAL A 100 -6.93 -10.98 -8.48
C VAL A 100 -6.06 -9.72 -8.32
N ILE A 101 -5.33 -9.62 -7.20
CA ILE A 101 -4.50 -8.45 -6.90
C ILE A 101 -3.17 -8.51 -7.65
N ALA A 102 -2.51 -9.66 -7.65
CA ALA A 102 -1.20 -9.78 -8.28
C ALA A 102 -1.29 -9.73 -9.82
N ASP A 103 -2.31 -10.32 -10.41
CA ASP A 103 -2.65 -10.18 -11.82
C ASP A 103 -2.95 -8.72 -12.19
N ALA A 104 -3.76 -8.01 -11.37
CA ALA A 104 -4.01 -6.59 -11.57
C ALA A 104 -2.74 -5.72 -11.47
N LEU A 105 -1.78 -6.10 -10.62
CA LEU A 105 -0.49 -5.40 -10.48
C LEU A 105 0.49 -5.78 -11.60
N SER A 106 0.48 -7.01 -12.11
CA SER A 106 1.26 -7.44 -13.27
C SER A 106 0.84 -6.71 -14.55
N ARG A 107 -0.43 -6.29 -14.60
CA ARG A 107 -0.99 -5.46 -15.69
C ARG A 107 -0.73 -3.97 -15.52
N LYS A 108 0.06 -3.51 -14.53
CA LYS A 108 0.47 -2.07 -14.49
C LYS A 108 1.41 -1.68 -15.62
N ASP A 109 2.06 -2.63 -16.28
CA ASP A 109 2.72 -2.40 -17.58
C ASP A 109 1.71 -2.36 -18.75
N GLN A 110 0.43 -2.70 -18.52
CA GLN A 110 -0.71 -2.54 -19.42
C GLN A 110 -1.64 -1.40 -18.92
N LEU A 111 -1.20 -0.16 -19.06
CA LEU A 111 -1.98 1.08 -18.86
C LEU A 111 -3.39 1.07 -19.53
N ALA A 112 -3.64 0.17 -20.48
CA ALA A 112 -4.82 0.12 -21.34
C ALA A 112 -6.06 -0.56 -20.73
N SER A 113 -5.95 -1.44 -19.73
CA SER A 113 -7.14 -2.10 -19.15
C SER A 113 -7.88 -1.23 -18.11
N SER A 114 -7.31 -0.07 -17.77
CA SER A 114 -7.92 0.98 -16.94
C SER A 114 -9.28 1.47 -17.48
N MET A 115 -9.58 1.29 -18.76
CA MET A 115 -10.87 1.73 -19.34
C MET A 115 -12.03 0.75 -19.16
N VAL A 116 -11.78 -0.55 -18.95
CA VAL A 116 -12.85 -1.58 -19.00
C VAL A 116 -13.48 -1.86 -17.64
N ARG A 117 -12.73 -1.70 -16.54
CA ARG A 117 -13.27 -1.85 -15.16
C ARG A 117 -14.00 -0.61 -14.64
N GLU A 118 -13.69 0.57 -15.18
CA GLU A 118 -14.52 1.76 -14.94
C GLU A 118 -15.86 1.65 -15.66
N TRP A 119 -15.98 0.82 -16.71
CA TRP A 119 -17.21 0.72 -17.51
C TRP A 119 -18.39 0.07 -16.77
N SER A 120 -18.15 -0.96 -15.93
CA SER A 120 -19.22 -1.58 -15.13
C SER A 120 -19.67 -0.69 -13.97
N LEU A 121 -18.73 0.04 -13.36
CA LEU A 121 -19.05 1.09 -12.38
C LEU A 121 -19.73 2.29 -13.04
N LEU A 122 -19.40 2.61 -14.30
CA LEU A 122 -20.07 3.64 -15.10
C LEU A 122 -21.47 3.21 -15.53
N GLU A 123 -21.75 1.93 -15.76
CA GLU A 123 -23.10 1.43 -16.01
C GLU A 123 -23.99 1.60 -14.77
N ASP A 124 -23.51 1.22 -13.59
CA ASP A 124 -24.21 1.44 -12.31
C ASP A 124 -24.35 2.93 -11.94
N VAL A 125 -23.34 3.76 -12.27
CA VAL A 125 -23.33 5.21 -12.05
C VAL A 125 -24.14 5.98 -13.11
N CYS A 126 -24.30 5.45 -14.33
CA CYS A 126 -25.13 6.04 -15.38
C CYS A 126 -26.62 5.98 -15.03
N GLU A 127 -27.06 4.96 -14.30
CA GLU A 127 -28.41 4.91 -13.72
C GLU A 127 -28.65 6.05 -12.71
N TRP A 128 -27.60 6.48 -12.01
CA TRP A 128 -27.68 7.50 -10.95
C TRP A 128 -27.66 8.95 -11.46
N LYS A 129 -27.57 9.15 -12.78
CA LYS A 129 -27.58 10.46 -13.49
C LYS A 129 -26.83 11.58 -12.74
N PRO A 130 -25.53 11.39 -12.42
CA PRO A 130 -24.80 12.38 -11.65
C PRO A 130 -24.67 13.68 -12.43
N ARG A 131 -24.92 14.81 -11.76
CA ARG A 131 -24.58 16.13 -12.29
C ARG A 131 -23.22 16.52 -11.72
N LEU A 132 -22.29 16.79 -12.62
CA LEU A 132 -20.97 17.31 -12.30
C LEU A 132 -21.03 18.82 -12.22
N GLU A 133 -20.77 19.37 -11.04
CA GLU A 133 -20.55 20.80 -10.84
C GLU A 133 -19.10 21.03 -10.40
N PRO A 134 -18.52 22.23 -10.59
CA PRO A 134 -17.19 22.53 -10.10
C PRO A 134 -17.09 22.27 -8.58
N LYS A 135 -16.24 21.31 -8.19
CA LYS A 135 -15.98 20.85 -6.81
C LYS A 135 -17.08 20.01 -6.16
N LYS A 136 -18.08 19.52 -6.90
CA LYS A 136 -19.14 18.67 -6.36
C LYS A 136 -19.56 17.58 -7.34
N VAL A 137 -19.87 16.40 -6.80
CA VAL A 137 -20.53 15.33 -7.54
C VAL A 137 -21.86 15.07 -6.84
N ILE A 138 -22.96 15.26 -7.56
CA ILE A 138 -24.32 15.07 -7.05
C ILE A 138 -24.77 13.67 -7.44
N PHE A 139 -25.06 12.80 -6.49
CA PHE A 139 -25.65 11.47 -6.70
C PHE A 139 -27.09 11.48 -6.20
N GLY A 140 -28.07 11.75 -7.07
CA GLY A 140 -29.44 11.99 -6.63
C GLY A 140 -29.52 13.03 -5.49
N ASN A 141 -30.40 12.83 -4.50
CA ASN A 141 -30.58 13.75 -3.36
C ASN A 141 -29.45 13.67 -2.31
N ILE A 142 -28.33 12.99 -2.58
CA ILE A 142 -27.22 12.83 -1.63
C ILE A 142 -26.01 13.62 -2.14
N GLU A 143 -25.62 14.65 -1.39
CA GLU A 143 -24.47 15.51 -1.67
C GLU A 143 -23.26 15.02 -0.85
N VAL A 144 -22.28 14.38 -1.51
CA VAL A 144 -21.02 13.97 -0.86
C VAL A 144 -19.98 15.06 -1.08
N LYS A 145 -19.73 15.87 -0.05
CA LYS A 145 -18.61 16.82 0.00
C LYS A 145 -17.48 16.21 0.82
N SER A 146 -16.26 16.23 0.30
CA SER A 146 -15.07 16.01 1.12
C SER A 146 -14.89 17.19 2.09
N THR A 147 -15.47 17.08 3.29
CA THR A 147 -15.49 18.14 4.31
C THR A 147 -14.11 18.47 4.90
N LEU A 148 -13.10 17.64 4.66
CA LEU A 148 -11.78 17.77 5.26
C LEU A 148 -10.97 18.93 4.64
N LEU A 149 -11.09 19.16 3.33
CA LEU A 149 -10.43 20.29 2.66
C LEU A 149 -11.06 21.64 3.04
N ASP A 150 -12.39 21.66 3.23
CA ASP A 150 -13.10 22.86 3.68
C ASP A 150 -12.66 23.24 5.11
N ARG A 151 -12.51 22.25 5.99
CA ARG A 151 -11.98 22.47 7.35
C ARG A 151 -10.53 22.91 7.36
N PHE A 152 -9.67 22.40 6.47
CA PHE A 152 -8.32 22.95 6.32
C PHE A 152 -8.33 24.39 5.87
N LYS A 153 -9.18 24.74 4.90
CA LYS A 153 -9.31 26.12 4.45
C LYS A 153 -9.71 27.03 5.60
N GLU A 154 -10.69 26.64 6.40
CA GLU A 154 -11.11 27.39 7.59
C GLU A 154 -9.99 27.51 8.62
N GLY A 155 -9.27 26.42 8.91
CA GLY A 155 -8.13 26.43 9.83
C GLY A 155 -6.99 27.32 9.32
N GLN A 156 -6.70 27.31 8.03
CA GLN A 156 -5.68 28.16 7.41
C GLN A 156 -6.06 29.65 7.46
N VAL A 157 -7.35 29.98 7.42
CA VAL A 157 -7.84 31.35 7.59
C VAL A 157 -7.62 31.84 9.03
N LYS A 158 -7.82 30.95 10.01
CA LYS A 158 -7.65 31.26 11.44
C LYS A 158 -6.17 31.30 11.87
N ASP A 159 -5.27 30.57 11.19
CA ASP A 159 -3.85 30.51 11.55
C ASP A 159 -3.08 31.79 11.12
N PRO A 160 -2.58 32.61 12.08
CA PRO A 160 -1.88 33.86 11.77
C PRO A 160 -0.58 33.68 10.95
N MET A 161 0.09 32.54 11.09
CA MET A 161 1.33 32.25 10.37
C MET A 161 1.07 31.83 8.93
N VAL A 162 0.03 31.02 8.73
CA VAL A 162 -0.43 30.66 7.38
C VAL A 162 -0.85 31.93 6.64
N GLN A 163 -1.56 32.85 7.28
CA GLN A 163 -1.91 34.15 6.70
C GLN A 163 -0.68 35.00 6.34
N LYS A 164 0.39 34.95 7.14
CA LYS A 164 1.66 35.61 6.82
C LYS A 164 2.28 35.03 5.55
N TRP A 165 2.28 33.72 5.39
CA TRP A 165 2.77 33.06 4.17
C TRP A 165 1.88 33.34 2.96
N VAL A 166 0.56 33.33 3.11
CA VAL A 166 -0.37 33.72 2.03
C VAL A 166 -0.07 35.14 1.53
N LYS A 167 0.16 36.10 2.43
CA LYS A 167 0.55 37.47 2.04
C LYS A 167 1.87 37.51 1.27
N LYS A 168 2.87 36.72 1.69
CA LYS A 168 4.17 36.64 1.01
C LYS A 168 4.10 35.93 -0.35
N VAL A 169 3.28 34.89 -0.48
CA VAL A 169 3.01 34.21 -1.75
C VAL A 169 2.34 35.16 -2.74
N LYS A 170 1.35 35.95 -2.29
CA LYS A 170 0.69 36.98 -3.12
C LYS A 170 1.66 38.08 -3.59
N LYS A 171 2.75 38.32 -2.85
CA LYS A 171 3.83 39.24 -3.22
C LYS A 171 4.92 38.60 -4.09
N GLY A 172 4.84 37.29 -4.37
CA GLY A 172 5.84 36.56 -5.15
C GLY A 172 7.14 36.25 -4.40
N GLU A 173 7.18 36.39 -3.07
CA GLU A 173 8.41 36.24 -2.27
C GLU A 173 8.76 34.77 -1.94
N LEU A 174 7.82 33.83 -2.15
CA LEU A 174 7.96 32.43 -1.75
C LEU A 174 7.77 31.49 -2.94
N SER A 175 8.86 31.04 -3.55
CA SER A 175 8.84 30.16 -4.73
C SER A 175 8.36 28.74 -4.45
N ASN A 176 8.55 28.24 -3.23
CA ASN A 176 8.13 26.89 -2.85
C ASN A 176 6.67 26.81 -2.36
N PHE A 177 5.99 27.94 -2.19
CA PHE A 177 4.59 27.97 -1.74
C PHE A 177 3.69 28.42 -2.88
N ASN A 178 2.53 27.80 -3.00
CA ASN A 178 1.49 28.21 -3.95
C ASN A 178 0.13 28.23 -3.28
N LEU A 179 -0.75 29.08 -3.80
CA LEU A 179 -2.13 29.16 -3.39
C LEU A 179 -2.98 28.46 -4.45
N GLY A 180 -3.67 27.40 -4.05
CA GLY A 180 -4.56 26.67 -4.97
C GLY A 180 -5.78 27.50 -5.38
N PRO A 181 -6.48 27.12 -6.46
CA PRO A 181 -7.73 27.77 -6.90
C PRO A 181 -8.90 27.59 -5.90
N ASP A 182 -8.72 26.71 -4.92
CA ASP A 182 -9.58 26.50 -3.76
C ASP A 182 -9.32 27.49 -2.61
N GLY A 183 -8.23 28.26 -2.68
CA GLY A 183 -7.78 29.18 -1.65
C GLY A 183 -6.94 28.50 -0.56
N ILE A 184 -6.51 27.25 -0.77
CA ILE A 184 -5.71 26.48 0.17
C ILE A 184 -4.23 26.71 -0.12
N LEU A 185 -3.46 27.08 0.92
CA LEU A 185 -2.02 27.21 0.85
C LEU A 185 -1.36 25.82 0.78
N LYS A 186 -0.48 25.65 -0.20
CA LYS A 186 0.32 24.44 -0.40
C LYS A 186 1.80 24.78 -0.44
N PHE A 187 2.62 23.87 0.09
CA PHE A 187 4.07 23.87 -0.12
C PHE A 187 4.38 22.82 -1.18
N ARG A 188 4.89 23.25 -2.34
CA ARG A 188 5.00 22.43 -3.55
C ARG A 188 3.63 21.81 -3.89
N ASN A 189 3.44 20.51 -3.72
CA ASN A 189 2.16 19.83 -3.96
C ASN A 189 1.45 19.37 -2.67
N ARG A 190 1.86 19.84 -1.48
CA ARG A 190 1.36 19.37 -0.18
C ARG A 190 0.57 20.46 0.53
N VAL A 191 -0.58 20.10 1.10
CA VAL A 191 -1.42 21.02 1.88
C VAL A 191 -0.70 21.42 3.17
N VAL A 192 -0.65 22.73 3.45
CA VAL A 192 -0.11 23.24 4.72
C VAL A 192 -1.14 22.99 5.82
N ILE A 193 -0.80 22.17 6.81
CA ILE A 193 -1.69 21.86 7.92
C ILE A 193 -1.71 23.07 8.88
N PRO A 194 -2.89 23.64 9.21
CA PRO A 194 -3.02 24.70 10.20
C PRO A 194 -2.55 24.26 11.60
N ARG A 195 -2.21 25.21 12.46
CA ARG A 195 -1.99 24.96 13.90
C ARG A 195 -3.30 24.73 14.66
N ASP A 196 -3.96 23.64 14.31
CA ASP A 196 -5.15 23.14 14.98
C ASP A 196 -4.88 21.68 15.37
N GLU A 197 -4.83 21.41 16.69
CA GLU A 197 -4.49 20.10 17.22
C GLU A 197 -5.58 19.05 16.94
N GLU A 198 -6.84 19.44 16.73
CA GLU A 198 -7.91 18.51 16.35
C GLU A 198 -7.74 18.07 14.90
N LEU A 199 -7.54 19.02 13.98
CA LEU A 199 -7.30 18.72 12.57
C LEU A 199 -6.02 17.91 12.37
N LYS A 200 -4.98 18.18 13.16
CA LYS A 200 -3.71 17.43 13.10
C LYS A 200 -3.89 15.98 13.58
N LYS A 201 -4.63 15.76 14.67
CA LYS A 201 -4.96 14.40 15.16
C LYS A 201 -5.81 13.64 14.15
N GLU A 202 -6.78 14.30 13.53
CA GLU A 202 -7.63 13.68 12.51
C GLU A 202 -6.83 13.29 11.27
N VAL A 203 -5.91 14.15 10.80
CA VAL A 203 -4.98 13.78 9.72
C VAL A 203 -4.13 12.58 10.09
N LEU A 204 -3.62 12.52 11.33
CA LEU A 204 -2.86 11.37 11.81
C LEU A 204 -3.71 10.10 11.79
N VAL A 205 -4.92 10.13 12.34
CA VAL A 205 -5.84 8.99 12.35
C VAL A 205 -6.21 8.56 10.93
N GLU A 206 -6.55 9.50 10.07
CA GLU A 206 -6.92 9.26 8.67
C GLU A 206 -5.72 8.73 7.87
N SER A 207 -4.50 9.21 8.14
CA SER A 207 -3.27 8.71 7.52
C SER A 207 -2.94 7.27 7.96
N HIS A 208 -3.32 6.87 9.17
CA HIS A 208 -3.18 5.48 9.63
C HIS A 208 -4.27 4.55 9.11
N ARG A 209 -5.46 5.08 8.77
CA ARG A 209 -6.58 4.32 8.19
C ARG A 209 -6.51 4.21 6.67
N SER A 210 -5.88 5.18 6.00
CA SER A 210 -5.69 5.18 4.55
C SER A 210 -4.42 4.43 4.16
N ARG A 211 -4.54 3.48 3.22
CA ARG A 211 -3.37 2.98 2.49
C ARG A 211 -2.80 4.18 1.73
N SER A 212 -1.63 4.65 2.18
CA SER A 212 -0.79 5.68 1.54
C SER A 212 -1.01 7.14 1.96
N VAL A 213 -0.62 7.53 3.17
CA VAL A 213 -0.19 8.92 3.45
C VAL A 213 1.06 8.93 4.35
N THR A 214 2.19 9.39 3.82
CA THR A 214 3.39 9.73 4.61
C THR A 214 3.25 11.16 5.13
N ALA A 215 2.87 11.31 6.40
CA ALA A 215 3.00 12.57 7.13
C ALA A 215 4.30 12.53 7.94
N PHE A 216 5.25 13.43 7.66
CA PHE A 216 6.44 13.63 8.48
C PHE A 216 6.35 14.95 9.23
N ARG A 217 6.84 14.89 10.48
CA ARG A 217 7.06 15.98 11.42
C ARG A 217 8.36 16.67 11.02
N ASP A 218 8.31 17.99 10.81
CA ASP A 218 9.52 18.79 10.59
C ASP A 218 10.30 19.01 11.92
N PRO A 219 11.63 19.24 11.83
CA PRO A 219 12.57 19.23 12.96
C PRO A 219 12.39 20.34 13.99
#